data_AF-A0A368Y6C8-F1
#
_entry.id   AF-A0A368Y6C8-F1
#
_cell.length_a   1.000
_cell.length_b   1.000
_cell.length_c   1.000
_cell.angle_alpha   90.00
_cell.angle_beta   90.00
_cell.angle_gamma   90.00
#
_symmetry.space_group_name_H-M   'P 1'
#
loop_
_entity.id
_entity.type
_entity.pdbx_description
1 polymer ?
#
loop_
_entity_poly.entity_id
_entity_poly.type
_entity_poly.pdbx_seq_one_letter_code
_entity_poly.pdbx_strand_id
1 'polypeptide(L)'
;MRAASAPLLAACALALSACALALSGCASAPPSGPPADRAAAPSPGQQEQAVGRFEGLQRVRALQLEDEGQWADAAWTWEVLVVLRPAHAPYRERAAALRQRIAAAVVEQLERAEAAQRRGAPDQAATHYLRALALQPDHAQAADALRALERERNRRMYLGKPSRLTIQRRDGLEAAPPRLRPAAKPPAGNKADVP
;
A
#
# COMPACT_ATOMS: atom_id res chain seq x y z
N MET A 1 -44.18 42.31 17.88
CA MET A 1 -45.12 41.47 17.10
C MET A 1 -44.33 40.69 16.06
N ARG A 2 -44.50 39.35 16.04
CA ARG A 2 -44.23 38.33 14.98
C ARG A 2 -42.83 38.28 14.34
N ALA A 3 -41.93 37.36 14.71
CA ALA A 3 -41.87 35.92 14.38
C ALA A 3 -41.68 35.63 12.88
N ALA A 4 -40.46 35.27 12.48
CA ALA A 4 -40.12 34.74 11.16
C ALA A 4 -39.00 33.69 11.27
N SER A 5 -39.35 32.52 11.79
CA SER A 5 -38.52 31.30 11.82
C SER A 5 -39.20 30.24 10.97
N ALA A 6 -39.04 30.30 9.63
CA ALA A 6 -39.78 29.41 8.74
C ALA A 6 -39.20 29.13 7.32
N PRO A 7 -37.88 29.03 7.07
CA PRO A 7 -37.47 28.33 5.84
C PRO A 7 -36.59 27.10 6.07
N LEU A 8 -35.98 26.93 7.25
CA LEU A 8 -35.00 25.86 7.50
C LEU A 8 -35.60 24.45 7.66
N LEU A 9 -36.90 24.33 7.94
CA LEU A 9 -37.57 23.03 8.10
C LEU A 9 -38.05 22.41 6.77
N ALA A 10 -38.17 23.19 5.69
CA ALA A 10 -38.66 22.69 4.41
C ALA A 10 -37.58 21.96 3.58
N ALA A 11 -36.31 22.34 3.74
CA ALA A 11 -35.21 21.72 3.00
C ALA A 11 -34.81 20.33 3.54
N CYS A 12 -35.03 20.06 4.84
CA CYS A 12 -34.73 18.76 5.44
C CYS A 12 -35.73 17.66 5.04
N ALA A 13 -37.00 18.00 4.78
CA ALA A 13 -38.03 17.02 4.44
C ALA A 13 -37.86 16.44 3.02
N LEU A 14 -37.31 17.21 2.08
CA LEU A 14 -37.10 16.75 0.70
C LEU A 14 -35.84 15.86 0.55
N ALA A 15 -34.83 16.04 1.39
CA ALA A 15 -33.61 15.23 1.37
C ALA A 15 -33.80 13.82 1.97
N LEU A 16 -34.72 13.67 2.92
CA LEU A 16 -35.05 12.36 3.54
C LEU A 16 -35.91 11.47 2.62
N SER A 17 -36.76 12.06 1.77
CA SER A 17 -37.60 11.30 0.83
C SER A 17 -36.80 10.73 -0.36
N ALA A 18 -35.71 11.39 -0.75
CA ALA A 18 -34.83 10.91 -1.83
C ALA A 18 -33.94 9.71 -1.41
N CYS A 19 -33.61 9.59 -0.11
CA CYS A 19 -32.84 8.43 0.38
C CYS A 19 -33.71 7.17 0.57
N ALA A 20 -35.02 7.30 0.75
CA ALA A 20 -35.90 6.14 0.95
C ALA A 20 -36.21 5.38 -0.36
N LEU A 21 -36.06 6.01 -1.53
CA LEU A 21 -36.31 5.38 -2.84
C LEU A 21 -35.08 4.72 -3.46
N ALA A 22 -33.87 4.97 -2.93
CA ALA A 22 -32.64 4.37 -3.45
C ALA A 22 -32.30 3.00 -2.82
N LEU A 23 -32.99 2.59 -1.76
CA LEU A 23 -32.76 1.32 -1.05
C LEU A 23 -33.73 0.19 -1.45
N SER A 24 -34.68 0.43 -2.35
CA SER A 24 -35.65 -0.58 -2.80
C SER A 24 -35.18 -1.41 -4.02
N GLY A 25 -33.89 -1.35 -4.38
CA GLY A 25 -33.36 -1.99 -5.59
C GLY A 25 -32.71 -3.37 -5.42
N CYS A 26 -32.55 -3.88 -4.20
CA CYS A 26 -31.79 -5.12 -3.93
C CYS A 26 -32.65 -6.33 -3.54
N ALA A 27 -33.87 -6.41 -4.05
CA ALA A 27 -34.71 -7.59 -3.92
C ALA A 27 -35.25 -8.04 -5.29
N SER A 28 -34.42 -8.06 -6.32
CA SER A 28 -34.69 -8.95 -7.44
C SER A 28 -34.29 -10.36 -7.01
N ALA A 29 -35.28 -11.15 -6.61
CA ALA A 29 -35.11 -12.60 -6.58
C ALA A 29 -34.58 -13.03 -7.95
N PRO A 30 -33.50 -13.84 -8.04
CA PRO A 30 -33.08 -14.38 -9.31
C PRO A 30 -34.29 -15.07 -9.94
N PRO A 31 -34.56 -14.87 -11.25
CA PRO A 31 -35.63 -15.61 -11.90
C PRO A 31 -35.36 -17.09 -11.61
N SER A 32 -36.31 -17.73 -10.92
CA SER A 32 -36.32 -19.17 -10.74
C SER A 32 -36.43 -19.78 -12.13
N GLY A 33 -35.28 -19.94 -12.78
CA GLY A 33 -35.15 -20.76 -13.96
C GLY A 33 -35.63 -22.17 -13.61
N PRO A 34 -36.03 -22.96 -14.62
CA PRO A 34 -36.39 -24.35 -14.40
C PRO A 34 -35.30 -25.03 -13.56
N PRO A 35 -35.66 -26.03 -12.72
CA PRO A 35 -34.70 -26.70 -11.87
C PRO A 35 -33.49 -27.04 -12.72
N ALA A 36 -32.31 -26.62 -12.27
CA ALA A 36 -31.06 -26.94 -12.93
C ALA A 36 -30.88 -28.46 -12.87
N ASP A 37 -31.57 -29.18 -13.76
CA ASP A 37 -31.06 -30.38 -14.38
C ASP A 37 -29.64 -30.04 -14.73
N ARG A 38 -28.70 -30.70 -14.03
CA ARG A 38 -27.25 -30.53 -14.17
C ARG A 38 -26.94 -30.08 -15.58
N ALA A 39 -26.64 -28.78 -15.74
CA ALA A 39 -26.41 -28.19 -17.05
C ALA A 39 -25.45 -29.12 -17.78
N ALA A 40 -25.94 -29.78 -18.83
CA ALA A 40 -25.20 -30.81 -19.53
C ALA A 40 -23.83 -30.23 -19.88
N ALA A 41 -22.75 -30.95 -19.53
CA ALA A 41 -21.40 -30.48 -19.78
C ALA A 41 -21.30 -30.04 -21.25
N PRO A 42 -20.76 -28.83 -21.54
CA PRO A 42 -20.75 -28.31 -22.89
C PRO A 42 -20.05 -29.30 -23.81
N SER A 43 -20.63 -29.56 -24.98
CA SER A 43 -20.07 -30.48 -25.95
C SER A 43 -18.66 -30.01 -26.36
N PRO A 44 -17.74 -30.90 -26.76
CA PRO A 44 -16.38 -30.52 -27.14
C PRO A 44 -16.30 -29.38 -28.16
N GLY A 45 -17.19 -29.36 -29.16
CA GLY A 45 -17.26 -28.25 -30.13
C GLY A 45 -17.72 -26.91 -29.55
N GLN A 46 -18.57 -26.91 -28.53
CA GLN A 46 -18.98 -25.68 -27.82
C GLN A 46 -17.84 -25.16 -26.94
N GLN A 47 -17.08 -26.06 -26.32
CA GLN A 47 -15.89 -25.72 -25.55
C GLN A 47 -14.82 -25.08 -26.44
N GLU A 48 -14.56 -25.65 -27.61
CA GLU A 48 -13.59 -25.10 -28.57
C GLU A 48 -13.99 -23.71 -29.08
N GLN A 49 -15.26 -23.49 -29.38
CA GLN A 49 -15.77 -22.17 -29.75
C GLN A 49 -15.66 -21.15 -28.60
N ALA A 50 -15.91 -21.57 -27.36
CA ALA A 50 -15.76 -20.70 -26.19
C ALA A 50 -14.28 -20.31 -25.97
N VAL A 51 -13.36 -21.26 -26.12
CA VAL A 51 -11.91 -21.00 -26.08
C VAL A 51 -11.50 -20.05 -27.18
N GLY A 52 -11.97 -20.24 -28.42
CA GLY A 52 -11.68 -19.34 -29.53
C GLY A 52 -12.15 -17.90 -29.29
N ARG A 53 -13.34 -17.70 -28.71
CA ARG A 53 -13.82 -16.37 -28.32
C ARG A 53 -12.96 -15.73 -27.24
N PHE A 54 -12.61 -16.49 -26.20
CA PHE A 54 -11.73 -16.02 -25.12
C PHE A 54 -10.34 -15.65 -25.65
N GLU A 55 -9.75 -16.50 -26.48
CA GLU A 55 -8.47 -16.27 -27.14
C GLU A 55 -8.47 -14.96 -27.95
N GLY A 56 -9.52 -14.74 -28.75
CA GLY A 56 -9.70 -13.50 -29.52
C GLY A 56 -9.75 -12.25 -28.64
N LEU A 57 -10.51 -12.30 -27.53
CA LEU A 57 -10.60 -11.19 -26.57
C LEU A 57 -9.26 -10.89 -25.89
N GLN A 58 -8.55 -11.93 -25.44
CA GLN A 58 -7.23 -11.76 -24.82
C GLN A 58 -6.23 -11.16 -25.82
N ARG A 59 -6.26 -11.59 -27.09
CA ARG A 59 -5.37 -11.05 -28.12
C ARG A 59 -5.63 -9.57 -28.39
N VAL A 60 -6.89 -9.16 -28.50
CA VAL A 60 -7.25 -7.74 -28.68
C VAL A 60 -6.79 -6.91 -27.49
N ARG A 61 -7.04 -7.39 -26.27
CA ARG A 61 -6.59 -6.72 -25.05
C ARG A 61 -5.07 -6.58 -24.99
N ALA A 62 -4.33 -7.64 -25.32
CA ALA A 62 -2.87 -7.64 -25.29
C ALA A 62 -2.29 -6.59 -26.25
N LEU A 63 -2.84 -6.51 -27.47
CA LEU A 63 -2.45 -5.51 -28.47
C LEU A 63 -2.73 -4.08 -27.98
N GLN A 64 -3.90 -3.85 -27.41
CA GLN A 64 -4.24 -2.53 -26.87
C GLN A 64 -3.29 -2.11 -25.73
N LEU A 65 -2.95 -3.04 -24.83
CA LEU A 65 -1.99 -2.77 -23.75
C LEU A 65 -0.57 -2.50 -24.27
N GLU A 66 -0.16 -3.16 -25.36
CA GLU A 66 1.10 -2.85 -26.04
C GLU A 66 1.11 -1.42 -26.60
N ASP A 67 0.03 -1.02 -27.27
CA ASP A 67 -0.13 0.32 -27.86
C ASP A 67 -0.17 1.42 -26.78
N GLU A 68 -0.80 1.13 -25.63
CA GLU A 68 -0.83 2.02 -24.46
C GLU A 68 0.49 2.05 -23.67
N GLY A 69 1.46 1.19 -24.02
CA GLY A 69 2.73 1.09 -23.32
C GLY A 69 2.67 0.39 -21.96
N GLN A 70 1.56 -0.28 -21.65
CA GLN A 70 1.37 -1.06 -20.42
C GLN A 70 2.01 -2.44 -20.55
N TRP A 71 3.34 -2.46 -20.66
CA TRP A 71 4.08 -3.67 -21.02
C TRP A 71 3.93 -4.83 -20.04
N ALA A 72 3.82 -4.56 -18.74
CA ALA A 72 3.64 -5.60 -17.72
C ALA A 72 2.29 -6.33 -17.87
N ASP A 73 1.20 -5.58 -18.03
CA ASP A 73 -0.14 -6.12 -18.25
C ASP A 73 -0.26 -6.82 -19.61
N ALA A 74 0.36 -6.25 -20.64
CA ALA A 74 0.45 -6.88 -21.96
C ALA A 74 1.17 -8.24 -21.86
N ALA A 75 2.32 -8.29 -21.19
CA ALA A 75 3.08 -9.52 -21.01
C ALA A 75 2.24 -10.60 -20.31
N TRP A 76 1.55 -10.26 -19.22
CA TRP A 76 0.64 -11.19 -18.54
C TRP A 76 -0.44 -11.75 -19.49
N THR A 77 -1.03 -10.89 -20.32
CA THR A 77 -2.07 -11.28 -21.26
C THR A 77 -1.53 -12.25 -22.32
N TRP A 78 -0.31 -12.04 -22.81
CA TRP A 78 0.36 -12.98 -23.72
C TRP A 78 0.74 -14.29 -23.04
N GLU A 79 1.12 -14.29 -21.76
CA GLU A 79 1.37 -15.54 -21.02
C GLU A 79 0.11 -16.41 -20.95
N VAL A 80 -1.05 -15.81 -20.70
CA VAL A 80 -2.32 -16.54 -20.73
C VAL A 80 -2.51 -17.22 -22.09
N LEU A 81 -2.24 -16.52 -23.20
CA LEU A 81 -2.32 -17.07 -24.55
C LEU A 81 -1.31 -18.20 -24.80
N VAL A 82 -0.09 -18.08 -24.26
CA VAL A 82 0.92 -19.15 -24.32
C VAL A 82 0.47 -20.39 -23.55
N VAL A 83 -0.15 -20.22 -22.38
CA VAL A 83 -0.71 -21.34 -21.60
C VAL A 83 -1.86 -22.02 -22.35
N LEU A 84 -2.73 -21.26 -23.02
CA LEU A 84 -3.82 -21.84 -23.82
C LEU A 84 -3.33 -22.58 -25.06
N ARG A 85 -2.31 -22.04 -25.75
CA ARG A 85 -1.79 -22.55 -27.02
C ARG A 85 -0.26 -22.64 -26.98
N PRO A 86 0.31 -23.61 -26.22
CA PRO A 86 1.76 -23.68 -26.01
C PRO A 86 2.54 -23.95 -27.29
N ALA A 87 1.93 -24.57 -28.31
CA ALA A 87 2.54 -24.83 -29.61
C ALA A 87 2.56 -23.60 -30.53
N HIS A 88 1.76 -22.55 -30.27
CA HIS A 88 1.65 -21.38 -31.15
C HIS A 88 2.87 -20.45 -31.01
N ALA A 89 3.80 -20.52 -31.97
CA ALA A 89 5.07 -19.78 -31.93
C ALA A 89 4.91 -18.25 -31.80
N PRO A 90 3.99 -17.58 -32.53
CA PRO A 90 3.82 -16.14 -32.43
C PRO A 90 3.51 -15.62 -31.01
N TYR A 91 2.75 -16.38 -30.19
CA TYR A 91 2.43 -15.98 -28.82
C TYR A 91 3.66 -16.04 -27.93
N ARG A 92 4.47 -17.11 -28.07
CA ARG A 92 5.70 -17.27 -27.29
C ARG A 92 6.73 -16.20 -27.64
N GLU A 93 6.86 -15.88 -28.93
CA GLU A 93 7.79 -14.85 -29.41
C GLU A 93 7.41 -13.46 -28.88
N ARG A 94 6.13 -13.08 -28.96
CA ARG A 94 5.65 -11.81 -28.39
C ARG A 94 5.84 -11.73 -26.88
N ALA A 95 5.47 -12.79 -26.16
CA ALA A 95 5.68 -12.89 -24.72
C ALA A 95 7.16 -12.73 -24.34
N ALA A 96 8.06 -13.42 -25.06
CA ALA A 96 9.50 -13.32 -24.84
C ALA A 96 10.04 -11.91 -25.14
N ALA A 97 9.59 -11.28 -26.23
CA ALA A 97 9.98 -9.92 -26.58
C ALA A 97 9.55 -8.90 -25.52
N LEU A 98 8.33 -9.02 -24.97
CA LEU A 98 7.86 -8.16 -23.90
C LEU A 98 8.64 -8.37 -22.60
N ARG A 99 8.94 -9.62 -22.22
CA ARG A 99 9.80 -9.91 -21.06
C ARG A 99 11.17 -9.24 -21.20
N GLN A 100 11.78 -9.29 -22.38
CA GLN A 100 13.07 -8.62 -22.64
C GLN A 100 12.96 -7.09 -22.51
N ARG A 101 11.89 -6.49 -23.04
CA ARG A 101 11.63 -5.05 -22.89
C ARG A 101 11.45 -4.65 -21.43
N ILE A 102 10.66 -5.42 -20.68
CA ILE A 102 10.46 -5.22 -19.24
C ILE A 102 11.80 -5.29 -18.50
N ALA A 103 12.62 -6.31 -18.77
CA ALA A 103 13.92 -6.47 -18.14
C ALA A 103 14.85 -5.28 -18.43
N ALA A 104 14.92 -4.82 -19.68
CA ALA A 104 15.71 -3.64 -20.05
C ALA A 104 15.22 -2.37 -19.34
N ALA A 105 13.91 -2.14 -19.28
CA ALA A 105 13.33 -1.00 -18.59
C ALA A 105 13.58 -1.05 -17.08
N VAL A 106 13.53 -2.22 -16.45
CA VAL A 106 13.91 -2.41 -15.04
C VAL A 106 15.35 -1.99 -14.82
N VAL A 107 16.29 -2.46 -15.64
CA VAL A 107 17.71 -2.07 -15.54
C VAL A 107 17.89 -0.55 -15.65
N GLU A 108 17.25 0.09 -16.64
CA GLU A 108 17.30 1.55 -16.81
C GLU A 108 16.79 2.30 -15.57
N GLN A 109 15.69 1.83 -14.94
CA GLN A 109 15.19 2.45 -13.72
C GLN A 109 16.16 2.26 -12.54
N LEU A 110 16.79 1.10 -12.41
CA LEU A 110 17.78 0.85 -11.35
C LEU A 110 18.99 1.78 -11.48
N GLU A 111 19.54 1.91 -12.69
CA GLU A 111 20.67 2.80 -12.95
C GLU A 111 20.34 4.26 -12.61
N ARG A 112 19.14 4.72 -12.98
CA ARG A 112 18.65 6.06 -12.63
C ARG A 112 18.47 6.22 -11.12
N ALA A 113 17.94 5.20 -10.44
CA ALA A 113 17.79 5.21 -8.99
C ALA A 113 19.14 5.35 -8.28
N GLU A 114 20.14 4.57 -8.70
CA GLU A 114 21.49 4.64 -8.16
C GLU A 114 22.16 6.00 -8.44
N ALA A 115 21.98 6.53 -9.64
CA ALA A 115 22.50 7.83 -10.00
C ALA A 115 21.83 8.96 -9.19
N ALA A 116 20.55 8.84 -8.84
CA ALA A 116 19.87 9.76 -7.93
C ALA A 116 20.37 9.61 -6.48
N GLN A 117 20.63 8.40 -6.00
CA GLN A 117 21.25 8.17 -4.70
C GLN A 117 22.63 8.82 -4.58
N ARG A 118 23.50 8.63 -5.59
CA ARG A 118 24.84 9.25 -5.63
C ARG A 118 24.80 10.78 -5.60
N ARG A 119 23.72 11.38 -6.09
CA ARG A 119 23.47 12.82 -6.07
C ARG A 119 22.81 13.32 -4.78
N GLY A 120 22.53 12.43 -3.82
CA GLY A 120 21.85 12.79 -2.57
C GLY A 120 20.38 13.13 -2.75
N ALA A 121 19.73 12.60 -3.79
CA ALA A 121 18.30 12.80 -4.09
C ALA A 121 17.47 11.53 -3.77
N PRO A 122 17.21 11.23 -2.47
CA PRO A 122 16.58 9.96 -2.05
C PRO A 122 15.14 9.80 -2.55
N ASP A 123 14.37 10.89 -2.69
CA ASP A 123 12.98 10.83 -3.16
C ASP A 123 12.90 10.47 -4.66
N GLN A 124 13.84 10.99 -5.45
CA GLN A 124 13.98 10.61 -6.86
C GLN A 124 14.43 9.15 -7.00
N ALA A 125 15.39 8.73 -6.17
CA ALA A 125 15.82 7.34 -6.14
C ALA A 125 14.65 6.39 -5.81
N ALA A 126 13.86 6.72 -4.78
CA ALA A 126 12.67 5.95 -4.41
C ALA A 126 11.67 5.86 -5.56
N THR A 127 11.42 6.96 -6.27
CA THR A 127 10.54 6.98 -7.45
C THR A 127 11.00 6.00 -8.53
N HIS A 128 12.30 5.98 -8.82
CA HIS A 128 12.86 5.06 -9.82
C HIS A 128 12.81 3.60 -9.37
N TYR A 129 13.10 3.29 -8.11
CA TYR A 129 12.92 1.92 -7.60
C TYR A 129 11.46 1.47 -7.64
N LEU A 130 10.51 2.35 -7.33
CA LEU A 130 9.09 2.04 -7.44
C LEU A 130 8.67 1.77 -8.90
N ARG A 131 9.22 2.51 -9.86
CA ARG A 131 9.00 2.23 -11.30
C ARG A 131 9.56 0.88 -11.73
N ALA A 132 10.72 0.49 -11.21
CA ALA A 132 11.26 -0.86 -11.44
C ALA A 132 10.33 -1.94 -10.87
N LEU A 133 9.83 -1.75 -9.63
CA LEU A 133 8.90 -2.68 -8.99
C LEU A 133 7.51 -2.72 -9.63
N ALA A 134 7.06 -1.63 -10.25
CA ALA A 134 5.81 -1.62 -11.01
C ALA A 134 5.90 -2.53 -12.25
N LEU A 135 7.09 -2.68 -12.83
CA LEU A 135 7.35 -3.58 -13.95
C LEU A 135 7.64 -5.01 -13.48
N GLN A 136 8.39 -5.15 -12.39
CA GLN A 136 8.78 -6.43 -11.81
C GLN A 136 8.63 -6.39 -10.27
N PRO A 137 7.46 -6.80 -9.73
CA PRO A 137 7.15 -6.69 -8.30
C PRO A 137 8.06 -7.49 -7.37
N ASP A 138 8.67 -8.57 -7.88
CA ASP A 138 9.54 -9.47 -7.14
C ASP A 138 11.04 -9.11 -7.25
N HIS A 139 11.36 -7.94 -7.80
CA HIS A 139 12.76 -7.54 -8.01
C HIS A 139 13.46 -7.19 -6.67
N ALA A 140 14.19 -8.17 -6.13
CA ALA A 140 14.80 -8.12 -4.80
C ALA A 140 15.67 -6.87 -4.56
N GLN A 141 16.55 -6.52 -5.51
CA GLN A 141 17.45 -5.37 -5.37
C GLN A 141 16.69 -4.05 -5.18
N ALA A 142 15.61 -3.82 -5.94
CA ALA A 142 14.81 -2.61 -5.84
C ALA A 142 14.05 -2.57 -4.51
N ALA A 143 13.48 -3.70 -4.10
CA ALA A 143 12.77 -3.81 -2.82
C ALA A 143 13.70 -3.54 -1.63
N ASP A 144 14.90 -4.12 -1.63
CA ASP A 144 15.90 -3.92 -0.57
C ASP A 144 16.43 -2.49 -0.53
N ALA A 145 16.68 -1.88 -1.68
CA ALA A 145 17.10 -0.49 -1.77
C ALA A 145 16.02 0.47 -1.22
N LEU A 146 14.74 0.25 -1.54
CA LEU A 146 13.62 1.02 -0.99
C LEU A 146 13.53 0.88 0.54
N ARG A 147 13.65 -0.35 1.06
CA ARG A 147 13.68 -0.56 2.52
C ARG A 147 14.86 0.16 3.18
N ALA A 148 16.02 0.20 2.53
CA ALA A 148 17.18 0.92 3.03
C ALA A 148 16.97 2.44 3.06
N LEU A 149 16.44 3.00 1.97
CA LEU A 149 16.08 4.42 1.90
C LEU A 149 15.07 4.80 2.99
N GLU A 150 14.05 3.98 3.19
CA GLU A 150 13.03 4.22 4.20
C GLU A 150 13.58 4.17 5.63
N ARG A 151 14.45 3.19 5.94
CA ARG A 151 15.14 3.13 7.24
C ARG A 151 15.98 4.37 7.49
N GLU A 152 16.70 4.84 6.47
CA GLU A 152 17.55 6.03 6.58
C GLU A 152 16.70 7.30 6.77
N ARG A 153 15.59 7.43 6.02
CA ARG A 153 14.61 8.52 6.21
C ARG A 153 14.06 8.54 7.63
N ASN A 154 13.64 7.39 8.13
CA ASN A 154 13.12 7.25 9.49
C ASN A 154 14.20 7.58 10.53
N ARG A 155 15.43 7.10 10.36
CA ARG A 155 16.56 7.49 11.22
C ARG A 155 16.73 9.01 11.27
N ARG A 156 16.74 9.69 10.12
CA ARG A 156 16.87 11.15 10.07
C ARG A 156 15.70 11.88 10.74
N MET A 157 14.47 11.40 10.55
CA MET A 157 13.28 12.02 11.14
C MET A 157 13.18 11.82 12.65
N TYR A 158 13.54 10.63 13.17
CA TYR A 158 13.26 10.25 14.55
C TYR A 158 14.47 10.29 15.48
N LEU A 159 15.70 10.13 14.98
CA LEU A 159 16.90 10.12 15.84
C LEU A 159 17.54 11.50 16.03
N GLY A 160 17.11 12.52 15.30
CA GLY A 160 17.62 13.91 15.41
C GLY A 160 16.81 14.84 16.30
N LYS A 161 15.58 14.48 16.69
CA LYS A 161 14.79 15.23 17.66
C LYS A 161 15.00 14.56 19.01
N PRO A 162 15.81 15.12 19.94
CA PRO A 162 15.86 14.58 21.29
C PRO A 162 14.42 14.53 21.77
N SER A 163 13.96 13.33 22.12
CA SER A 163 12.61 13.17 22.63
C SER A 163 12.45 14.19 23.75
N ARG A 164 11.45 15.06 23.65
CA ARG A 164 11.27 16.15 24.62
C ARG A 164 11.20 15.62 26.07
N LEU A 165 10.85 14.33 26.20
CA LEU A 165 10.83 13.52 27.40
C LEU A 165 12.22 13.31 28.05
N THR A 166 13.30 13.18 27.27
CA THR A 166 14.66 12.97 27.82
C THR A 166 15.37 14.26 28.21
N ILE A 167 14.94 15.42 27.68
CA ILE A 167 15.50 16.73 28.07
C ILE A 167 14.87 17.23 29.37
N GLN A 168 13.53 17.15 29.52
CA GLN A 168 12.88 17.66 30.74
C GLN A 168 13.23 16.86 32.01
N ARG A 169 13.57 15.57 31.90
CA ARG A 169 14.02 14.77 33.06
C ARG A 169 15.41 15.20 33.56
N ARG A 170 16.27 15.76 32.70
CA ARG A 170 17.60 16.22 33.10
C ARG A 170 17.55 17.61 33.73
N ASP A 171 16.71 18.50 33.21
CA ASP A 171 16.54 19.85 33.78
C ASP A 171 15.82 19.82 35.14
N GLY A 172 15.03 18.77 35.44
CA GLY A 172 14.29 18.64 36.71
C GLY A 172 15.02 17.94 37.87
N LEU A 173 16.20 17.36 37.64
CA LEU A 173 16.94 16.57 38.64
C LEU A 173 18.29 17.17 39.06
N GLU A 174 18.69 18.31 38.50
CA GLU A 174 19.98 18.95 38.77
C GLU A 174 19.85 20.28 39.54
N ALA A 175 18.94 20.33 40.53
CA ALA A 175 18.81 21.46 41.45
C ALA A 175 18.48 21.02 42.88
N ALA A 176 19.24 20.10 43.45
CA ALA A 176 19.32 19.97 44.91
C ALA A 176 20.69 19.40 45.30
N PRO A 177 21.62 20.20 45.85
CA PRO A 177 22.80 19.64 46.48
C PRO A 177 22.37 18.77 47.68
N PRO A 178 23.07 17.65 47.95
CA PRO A 178 22.69 16.74 49.02
C PRO A 178 22.80 17.47 50.36
N ARG A 179 21.66 17.63 51.06
CA ARG A 179 21.65 18.15 52.43
C ARG A 179 22.34 17.13 53.34
N LEU A 180 23.55 17.46 53.78
CA LEU A 180 24.24 16.76 54.87
C LEU A 180 23.37 16.82 56.13
N ARG A 181 23.01 15.66 56.69
CA ARG A 181 22.28 15.57 57.96
C ARG A 181 23.18 16.13 59.09
N PRO A 182 22.67 17.03 59.95
CA PRO A 182 23.46 17.51 61.08
C PRO A 182 23.63 16.40 62.13
N ALA A 183 24.85 16.30 62.66
CA ALA A 183 25.26 15.31 63.66
C ALA A 183 24.50 15.48 64.98
N ALA A 184 24.09 14.35 65.57
CA ALA A 184 23.41 14.31 66.86
C ALA A 184 24.34 14.73 68.01
N LYS A 185 23.80 15.56 68.91
CA LYS A 185 24.46 16.08 70.12
C LYS A 185 24.59 14.96 71.18
N PRO A 186 25.74 14.79 71.86
CA PRO A 186 25.88 13.79 72.91
C PRO A 186 25.16 14.22 74.20
N PRO A 187 24.63 13.28 74.99
CA PRO A 187 23.94 13.60 76.24
C PRO A 187 24.91 14.01 77.34
N ALA A 188 24.57 15.10 78.03
CA ALA A 188 25.22 15.58 79.24
C ALA A 188 24.95 14.62 80.41
N GLY A 189 25.99 14.42 81.24
CA GLY A 189 26.02 13.42 82.29
C GLY A 189 25.10 13.67 83.48
N ASN A 190 24.85 12.59 84.22
CA ASN A 190 24.12 12.60 85.47
C ASN A 190 25.13 12.47 86.63
N LYS A 191 25.20 13.51 87.46
CA LYS A 191 25.73 13.41 88.83
C LYS A 191 24.54 13.13 89.75
N ALA A 192 24.67 12.13 90.61
CA ALA A 192 23.88 12.03 91.84
C ALA A 192 24.72 11.33 92.91
N ASP A 193 24.68 11.92 94.10
CA ASP A 193 25.59 11.78 95.24
C ASP A 193 25.48 10.47 96.05
N VAL A 194 26.61 10.21 96.74
CA VAL A 194 26.89 9.47 98.00
C VAL A 194 25.90 9.89 99.11
N PRO A 195 25.43 9.09 100.12
CA PRO A 195 25.98 8.05 101.03
C PRO A 195 26.99 6.96 100.68
#